data_AF-A0A934HKV8-F1
#
_entry.id   AF-A0A934HKV8-F1
#
_cell.length_a   1.000
_cell.length_b   1.000
_cell.length_c   1.000
_cell.angle_alpha   90.00
_cell.angle_beta   90.00
_cell.angle_gamma   90.00
#
_symmetry.space_group_name_H-M   'P 1'
#
loop_
_entity.id
_entity.type
_entity.pdbx_description
1 polymer ?
#
loop_
_entity_poly.entity_id
_entity_poly.type
_entity_poly.pdbx_seq_one_letter_code
_entity_poly.pdbx_strand_id
1 'polypeptide(L)'
;MSSKEWDITPKEGPGGAGDVTEEEKNSIINKAISKWKEMGLSMEEIALGIATMNVESGFNPLAENPDPKSSAKGLGQFNDLTWPDAVKYYNRHRAKGEPKIDPDSSRWDTDDQIKVMGPWLEHVYHEAVKYSLDPRLAGYSISEIAYGLWHEGVSKTNDKVDKVKKFLDGDFSKTWIKESFKDTYNTVWGDQLTEQDDAADGTLEQDDEDYGRGWRVEPDGDE
;
A
#
# COMPACT_ATOMS: atom_id res chain seq x y z
N MET A 1 -8.93 -14.05 -15.25
CA MET A 1 -9.39 -13.50 -13.95
C MET A 1 -9.88 -12.10 -14.23
N SER A 2 -11.11 -11.77 -13.84
CA SER A 2 -11.62 -10.38 -13.90
C SER A 2 -10.83 -9.57 -12.86
N SER A 3 -10.28 -8.43 -13.27
CA SER A 3 -9.60 -7.49 -12.39
C SER A 3 -10.61 -6.84 -11.45
N LYS A 4 -10.29 -6.74 -10.15
CA LYS A 4 -11.13 -6.08 -9.16
C LYS A 4 -11.31 -4.60 -9.53
N GLU A 5 -12.55 -4.12 -9.50
CA GLU A 5 -12.88 -2.71 -9.63
C GLU A 5 -12.83 -2.06 -8.25
N TRP A 6 -12.15 -0.92 -8.15
CA TRP A 6 -11.99 -0.19 -6.90
C TRP A 6 -12.80 1.11 -6.96
N ASP A 7 -13.70 1.29 -5.99
CA ASP A 7 -14.45 2.53 -5.79
C ASP A 7 -13.55 3.59 -5.12
N ILE A 8 -12.56 4.04 -5.89
CA ILE A 8 -11.62 5.10 -5.52
C ILE A 8 -11.69 6.15 -6.62
N THR A 9 -12.00 7.37 -6.23
CA THR A 9 -11.95 8.55 -7.11
C THR A 9 -10.50 9.07 -7.17
N PRO A 10 -9.87 9.11 -8.36
CA PRO A 10 -8.58 9.75 -8.53
C PRO A 10 -8.64 11.23 -8.15
N LYS A 11 -7.63 11.73 -7.44
CA LYS A 11 -7.49 13.17 -7.22
C LYS A 11 -7.33 13.92 -8.54
N GLU A 12 -8.16 14.94 -8.74
CA GLU A 12 -8.04 15.88 -9.86
C GLU A 12 -7.17 17.10 -9.49
N GLY A 13 -6.36 17.60 -10.44
CA GLY A 13 -5.74 18.93 -10.36
C GLY A 13 -4.20 18.94 -10.43
N PRO A 14 -3.54 20.08 -10.16
CA PRO A 14 -2.09 20.22 -10.31
C PRO A 14 -1.34 19.23 -9.39
N GLY A 15 -0.61 18.28 -9.99
CA GLY A 15 0.03 17.15 -9.32
C GLY A 15 -0.83 15.88 -9.23
N GLY A 16 -2.16 15.96 -9.32
CA GLY A 16 -3.08 14.83 -9.51
C GLY A 16 -3.53 14.77 -10.97
N ALA A 17 -2.77 14.05 -11.79
CA ALA A 17 -2.95 14.10 -13.23
C ALA A 17 -4.24 13.38 -13.67
N GLY A 18 -5.22 14.17 -14.11
CA GLY A 18 -6.56 13.74 -14.54
C GLY A 18 -6.63 13.09 -15.93
N ASP A 19 -5.64 12.26 -16.30
CA ASP A 19 -5.59 11.59 -17.61
C ASP A 19 -5.61 10.06 -17.52
N VAL A 20 -5.86 9.49 -16.34
CA VAL A 20 -5.91 8.02 -16.17
C VAL A 20 -7.36 7.57 -16.22
N THR A 21 -7.66 6.64 -17.13
CA THR A 21 -8.99 6.03 -17.20
C THR A 21 -9.25 5.16 -15.96
N GLU A 22 -10.52 4.88 -15.69
CA GLU A 22 -10.88 3.97 -14.59
C GLU A 22 -10.27 2.57 -14.74
N GLU A 23 -10.17 2.07 -15.98
CA GLU A 23 -9.52 0.81 -16.31
C GLU A 23 -8.02 0.83 -15.95
N GLU A 24 -7.30 1.89 -16.36
CA GLU A 24 -5.88 2.04 -16.06
C GLU A 24 -5.63 2.19 -14.55
N LYS A 25 -6.46 2.99 -13.85
CA LYS A 25 -6.44 3.12 -12.39
C LYS A 25 -6.56 1.76 -11.72
N ASN A 26 -7.60 0.99 -12.07
CA ASN A 26 -7.83 -0.33 -11.48
C ASN A 26 -6.70 -1.31 -11.83
N SER A 27 -6.15 -1.25 -13.05
CA SER A 27 -4.98 -2.04 -13.45
C SER A 27 -3.75 -1.74 -12.59
N ILE A 28 -3.45 -0.46 -12.35
CA ILE A 28 -2.34 0.00 -11.51
C ILE A 28 -2.53 -0.45 -10.06
N ILE A 29 -3.72 -0.24 -9.48
CA ILE A 29 -4.02 -0.66 -8.10
C ILE A 29 -3.85 -2.17 -7.94
N ASN A 30 -4.46 -2.96 -8.84
CA ASN A 30 -4.37 -4.43 -8.77
C ASN A 30 -2.93 -4.92 -8.93
N LYS A 31 -2.16 -4.32 -9.85
CA LYS A 31 -0.75 -4.63 -10.03
C LYS A 31 0.06 -4.30 -8.77
N ALA A 32 -0.16 -3.13 -8.18
CA ALA A 32 0.50 -2.72 -6.95
C ALA A 32 0.19 -3.67 -5.78
N ILE A 33 -1.08 -3.98 -5.55
CA ILE A 33 -1.50 -4.91 -4.50
C ILE A 33 -0.86 -6.28 -4.69
N SER A 34 -0.93 -6.87 -5.90
CA SER A 34 -0.32 -8.18 -6.17
C SER A 34 1.18 -8.15 -5.91
N LYS A 35 1.88 -7.15 -6.47
CA LYS A 35 3.34 -7.05 -6.35
C LYS A 35 3.78 -6.82 -4.90
N TRP A 36 3.07 -5.99 -4.15
CA TRP A 36 3.41 -5.69 -2.75
C TRP A 36 3.08 -6.87 -1.82
N LYS A 37 2.00 -7.61 -2.08
CA LYS A 37 1.72 -8.90 -1.40
C LYS A 37 2.84 -9.92 -1.65
N GLU A 38 3.32 -10.05 -2.89
CA GLU A 38 4.47 -10.91 -3.23
C GLU A 38 5.76 -10.49 -2.50
N MET A 39 5.93 -9.19 -2.26
CA MET A 39 7.03 -8.65 -1.45
C MET A 39 6.82 -8.85 0.07
N GLY A 40 5.64 -9.29 0.50
CA GLY A 40 5.32 -9.52 1.91
C GLY A 40 4.96 -8.25 2.69
N LEU A 41 4.53 -7.18 2.01
CA LEU A 41 3.93 -6.03 2.69
C LEU A 41 2.62 -6.44 3.36
N SER A 42 2.38 -5.89 4.54
CA SER A 42 1.10 -5.95 5.22
C SER A 42 0.04 -5.15 4.45
N MET A 43 -1.23 -5.46 4.70
CA MET A 43 -2.32 -4.73 4.06
C MET A 43 -2.45 -3.27 4.55
N GLU A 44 -1.95 -2.94 5.74
CA GLU A 44 -1.87 -1.55 6.21
C GLU A 44 -0.86 -0.75 5.37
N GLU A 45 0.29 -1.35 5.06
CA GLU A 45 1.32 -0.75 4.21
C GLU A 45 0.85 -0.63 2.75
N ILE A 46 0.11 -1.64 2.26
CA ILE A 46 -0.50 -1.60 0.93
C ILE A 46 -1.55 -0.49 0.87
N ALA A 47 -2.45 -0.39 1.84
CA ALA A 47 -3.47 0.66 1.90
C ALA A 47 -2.83 2.06 1.97
N LEU A 48 -1.76 2.24 2.77
CA LEU A 48 -0.95 3.45 2.77
C LEU A 48 -0.40 3.75 1.37
N GLY A 49 0.14 2.75 0.68
CA GLY A 49 0.70 2.91 -0.66
C GLY A 49 -0.32 3.34 -1.71
N ILE A 50 -1.50 2.70 -1.73
CA ILE A 50 -2.59 3.07 -2.65
C ILE A 50 -3.10 4.49 -2.35
N ALA A 51 -3.30 4.83 -1.07
CA ALA A 51 -3.71 6.18 -0.66
C ALA A 51 -2.67 7.24 -1.04
N THR A 52 -1.38 6.93 -0.86
CA THR A 52 -0.28 7.79 -1.28
C THR A 52 -0.32 8.01 -2.80
N MET A 53 -0.44 6.95 -3.61
CA MET A 53 -0.53 7.10 -5.07
C MET A 53 -1.71 7.97 -5.51
N ASN A 54 -2.87 7.83 -4.85
CA ASN A 54 -4.02 8.66 -5.18
C ASN A 54 -3.72 10.16 -4.95
N VAL A 55 -3.25 10.50 -3.75
CA VAL A 55 -2.99 11.90 -3.38
C VAL A 55 -1.83 12.50 -4.16
N GLU A 56 -0.78 11.71 -4.40
CA GLU A 56 0.44 12.19 -5.03
C GLU A 56 0.28 12.34 -6.55
N SER A 57 -0.41 11.41 -7.22
CA SER A 57 -0.41 11.37 -8.69
C SER A 57 -1.78 11.18 -9.34
N GLY A 58 -2.83 10.89 -8.57
CA GLY A 58 -4.09 10.41 -9.13
C GLY A 58 -3.92 9.09 -9.88
N PHE A 59 -2.95 8.26 -9.46
CA PHE A 59 -2.53 7.02 -10.14
C PHE A 59 -1.89 7.22 -11.52
N ASN A 60 -1.46 8.43 -11.90
CA ASN A 60 -0.79 8.64 -13.17
C ASN A 60 0.73 8.41 -13.06
N PRO A 61 1.30 7.39 -13.73
CA PRO A 61 2.74 7.11 -13.71
C PRO A 61 3.58 8.16 -14.44
N LEU A 62 2.94 9.04 -15.21
CA LEU A 62 3.56 10.17 -15.92
C LEU A 62 3.31 11.50 -15.22
N ALA A 63 2.70 11.53 -14.04
CA ALA A 63 2.45 12.76 -13.30
C ALA A 63 3.76 13.53 -13.05
N GLU A 64 3.76 14.81 -13.37
CA GLU A 64 4.82 15.75 -12.99
C GLU A 64 4.23 16.82 -12.06
N ASN A 65 5.01 17.21 -11.05
CA ASN A 65 4.60 18.29 -10.18
C ASN A 65 4.52 19.61 -10.97
N PRO A 66 3.42 20.38 -10.83
CA PRO A 66 3.22 21.63 -11.57
C PRO A 66 4.18 22.75 -11.16
N ASP A 67 4.80 22.68 -9.97
CA ASP A 67 5.81 23.65 -9.57
C ASP A 67 7.08 23.42 -10.39
N PRO A 68 7.52 24.38 -11.24
CA PRO A 68 8.73 24.23 -12.06
C PRO A 68 10.03 24.08 -11.24
N LYS A 69 10.00 24.36 -9.93
CA LYS A 69 11.13 24.12 -9.02
C LYS A 69 11.11 22.73 -8.40
N SER A 70 10.00 22.00 -8.52
CA SER A 70 9.87 20.64 -8.04
C SER A 70 10.35 19.68 -9.12
N SER A 71 11.11 18.66 -8.72
CA SER A 71 11.45 17.54 -9.60
C SER A 71 10.65 16.28 -9.26
N ALA A 72 9.58 16.41 -8.48
CA ALA A 72 8.70 15.30 -8.11
C ALA A 72 7.91 14.76 -9.31
N LYS A 73 7.95 13.43 -9.51
CA LYS A 73 7.40 12.74 -10.69
C LYS A 73 6.88 11.34 -10.37
N GLY A 74 5.97 10.86 -11.21
CA GLY A 74 5.41 9.51 -11.18
C GLY A 74 4.40 9.26 -10.07
N LEU A 75 4.04 7.98 -9.89
CA LEU A 75 3.00 7.49 -8.99
C LEU A 75 3.16 7.98 -7.55
N GLY A 76 4.41 7.98 -7.06
CA GLY A 76 4.75 8.39 -5.71
C GLY A 76 5.29 9.82 -5.58
N GLN A 77 5.39 10.57 -6.68
CA GLN A 77 5.99 11.91 -6.70
C GLN A 77 7.39 11.99 -6.07
N PHE A 78 8.22 10.95 -6.27
CA PHE A 78 9.63 11.01 -5.87
C PHE A 78 10.33 12.13 -6.63
N ASN A 79 11.19 12.89 -5.96
CA ASN A 79 12.06 13.89 -6.58
C ASN A 79 13.42 13.31 -7.00
N ASP A 80 14.25 14.11 -7.69
CA ASP A 80 15.56 13.68 -8.20
C ASP A 80 16.55 13.23 -7.11
N LEU A 81 16.34 13.63 -5.86
CA LEU A 81 17.16 13.21 -4.73
C LEU A 81 16.65 11.90 -4.13
N THR A 82 15.33 11.75 -4.01
CA THR A 82 14.70 10.61 -3.32
C THR A 82 14.52 9.39 -4.21
N TRP A 83 14.32 9.56 -5.53
CA TRP A 83 14.14 8.45 -6.45
C TRP A 83 15.36 7.50 -6.48
N PRO A 84 16.61 8.00 -6.65
CA PRO A 84 17.78 7.12 -6.62
C PRO A 84 17.96 6.38 -5.29
N ASP A 85 17.60 7.01 -4.17
CA ASP A 85 17.68 6.39 -2.85
C ASP A 85 16.64 5.29 -2.68
N ALA A 86 15.41 5.49 -3.16
CA ALA A 86 14.37 4.46 -3.16
C ALA A 86 14.75 3.27 -4.06
N VAL A 87 15.25 3.53 -5.27
CA VAL A 87 15.76 2.49 -6.19
C VAL A 87 16.89 1.70 -5.56
N LYS A 88 17.84 2.39 -4.92
CA LYS A 88 18.95 1.76 -4.19
C LYS A 88 18.45 0.91 -3.02
N TYR A 89 17.42 1.35 -2.32
CA TYR A 89 16.79 0.59 -1.25
C TYR A 89 16.14 -0.69 -1.81
N TYR A 90 15.35 -0.60 -2.87
CA TYR A 90 14.77 -1.75 -3.58
C TYR A 90 15.85 -2.75 -4.01
N ASN A 91 16.87 -2.27 -4.73
CA ASN A 91 17.95 -3.10 -5.27
C ASN A 91 18.76 -3.85 -4.21
N ARG A 92 18.81 -3.33 -2.97
CA ARG A 92 19.50 -3.97 -1.84
C ARG A 92 18.64 -5.01 -1.13
N HIS A 93 17.36 -4.73 -0.97
CA HIS A 93 16.49 -5.51 -0.08
C HIS A 93 15.60 -6.51 -0.83
N ARG A 94 15.18 -6.20 -2.06
CA ARG A 94 14.14 -6.97 -2.77
C ARG A 94 14.52 -7.51 -4.15
N ALA A 95 15.55 -6.98 -4.82
CA ALA A 95 15.96 -7.46 -6.16
C ALA A 95 16.66 -8.84 -6.17
N LYS A 96 16.42 -9.72 -5.18
CA LYS A 96 17.05 -11.05 -5.13
C LYS A 96 16.48 -11.94 -6.24
N GLY A 97 17.29 -12.18 -7.28
CA GLY A 97 16.89 -13.00 -8.43
C GLY A 97 16.19 -12.22 -9.55
N GLU A 98 16.01 -10.90 -9.41
CA GLU A 98 15.51 -10.01 -10.44
C GLU A 98 16.64 -9.10 -10.97
N PRO A 99 16.55 -8.61 -12.21
CA PRO A 99 17.40 -7.52 -12.68
C PRO A 99 17.28 -6.30 -11.75
N LYS A 100 18.41 -5.64 -11.50
CA LYS A 100 18.41 -4.39 -10.74
C LYS A 100 17.77 -3.29 -11.58
N ILE A 101 17.00 -2.44 -10.91
CA ILE A 101 16.40 -1.25 -11.50
C ILE A 101 17.47 -0.18 -11.64
N ASP A 102 17.60 0.40 -12.83
CA ASP A 102 18.48 1.53 -13.11
C ASP A 102 17.71 2.83 -12.89
N PRO A 103 18.10 3.70 -11.94
CA PRO A 103 17.33 4.89 -11.59
C PRO A 103 17.14 5.87 -12.76
N ASP A 104 18.05 5.89 -13.75
CA ASP A 104 18.00 6.88 -14.83
C ASP A 104 16.98 6.50 -15.92
N SER A 105 16.77 5.20 -16.16
CA SER A 105 15.92 4.69 -17.23
C SER A 105 14.54 4.20 -16.78
N SER A 106 14.37 3.91 -15.48
CA SER A 106 13.16 3.26 -14.94
C SER A 106 12.08 4.20 -14.41
N ARG A 107 12.37 5.50 -14.28
CA ARG A 107 11.48 6.44 -13.57
C ARG A 107 10.10 6.61 -14.20
N TRP A 108 9.97 6.30 -15.48
CA TRP A 108 8.73 6.39 -16.24
C TRP A 108 8.05 5.05 -16.45
N ASP A 109 8.69 3.95 -16.02
CA ASP A 109 8.12 2.62 -16.11
C ASP A 109 7.21 2.37 -14.90
N THR A 110 5.92 2.14 -15.16
CA THR A 110 4.91 1.92 -14.12
C THR A 110 5.26 0.76 -13.21
N ASP A 111 5.86 -0.31 -13.75
CA ASP A 111 6.12 -1.54 -12.99
C ASP A 111 7.33 -1.33 -12.07
N ASP A 112 8.37 -0.65 -12.55
CA ASP A 112 9.51 -0.26 -11.74
C ASP A 112 9.11 0.76 -10.66
N GLN A 113 8.25 1.73 -10.97
CA GLN A 113 7.70 2.65 -9.96
C GLN A 113 6.98 1.88 -8.84
N ILE A 114 6.08 0.96 -9.18
CA ILE A 114 5.38 0.10 -8.21
C ILE A 114 6.39 -0.72 -7.38
N LYS A 115 7.36 -1.36 -8.04
CA LYS A 115 8.38 -2.18 -7.36
C LYS A 115 9.21 -1.36 -6.37
N VAL A 116 9.60 -0.14 -6.74
CA VAL A 116 10.41 0.76 -5.92
C VAL A 116 9.60 1.32 -4.75
N MET A 117 8.33 1.68 -4.99
CA MET A 117 7.45 2.23 -3.96
C MET A 117 7.23 1.25 -2.80
N GLY A 118 7.00 -0.04 -3.07
CA GLY A 118 6.65 -1.02 -2.03
C GLY A 118 7.65 -1.05 -0.85
N PRO A 119 8.94 -1.33 -1.08
CA PRO A 119 9.93 -1.40 0.00
C PRO A 119 10.21 -0.04 0.64
N TRP A 120 10.04 1.06 -0.11
CA TRP A 120 10.15 2.40 0.45
C TRP A 120 8.97 2.72 1.38
N LEU A 121 7.75 2.29 1.04
CA LEU A 121 6.56 2.39 1.89
C LEU A 121 6.73 1.59 3.18
N GLU A 122 7.20 0.33 3.09
CA GLU A 122 7.55 -0.48 4.27
C GLU A 122 8.57 0.25 5.16
N HIS A 123 9.61 0.83 4.55
CA HIS A 123 10.60 1.60 5.30
C HIS A 123 9.97 2.81 6.02
N VAL A 124 9.14 3.58 5.32
CA VAL A 124 8.42 4.75 5.84
C VAL A 124 7.46 4.36 6.96
N TYR A 125 6.70 3.28 6.78
CA TYR A 125 5.72 2.79 7.76
C TYR A 125 6.40 2.37 9.05
N HIS A 126 7.48 1.60 8.97
CA HIS A 126 8.25 1.19 10.13
C HIS A 126 8.90 2.36 10.87
N GLU A 127 9.30 3.43 10.18
CA GLU A 127 9.73 4.67 10.83
C GLU A 127 8.55 5.38 11.51
N ALA A 128 7.37 5.43 10.88
CA ALA A 128 6.17 6.02 11.46
C ALA A 128 5.73 5.34 12.75
N VAL A 129 5.83 4.00 12.82
CA VAL A 129 5.57 3.24 14.06
C VAL A 129 6.46 3.75 15.20
N LYS A 130 7.74 4.04 14.94
CA LYS A 130 8.66 4.57 15.96
C LYS A 130 8.27 5.98 16.40
N TYR A 131 7.87 6.84 15.46
CA TYR A 131 7.47 8.22 15.76
C TYR A 131 6.07 8.34 16.37
N SER A 132 5.22 7.32 16.24
CA SER A 132 3.88 7.31 16.84
C SER A 132 3.88 7.41 18.38
N LEU A 133 5.02 7.10 19.00
CA LEU A 133 5.22 7.23 20.45
C LEU A 133 5.61 8.66 20.86
N ASP A 134 5.90 9.57 19.92
CA ASP A 134 6.26 10.95 20.24
C ASP A 134 4.99 11.75 20.63
N PRO A 135 4.95 12.36 21.82
CA PRO A 135 3.78 13.11 22.29
C PRO A 135 3.35 14.26 21.37
N ARG A 136 4.24 14.79 20.53
CA ARG A 136 3.91 15.86 19.58
C ARG A 136 2.99 15.37 18.44
N LEU A 137 3.02 14.08 18.14
CA LEU A 137 2.19 13.44 17.13
C LEU A 137 0.97 12.74 17.73
N ALA A 138 0.69 12.96 19.03
CA ALA A 138 -0.50 12.42 19.67
C ALA A 138 -1.76 12.90 18.93
N GLY A 139 -2.62 11.94 18.56
CA GLY A 139 -3.87 12.20 17.84
C GLY A 139 -3.82 11.94 16.33
N TYR A 140 -2.64 11.66 15.76
CA TYR A 140 -2.53 11.16 14.39
C TYR A 140 -2.43 9.63 14.35
N SER A 141 -3.00 9.02 13.32
CA SER A 141 -2.81 7.59 13.06
C SER A 141 -1.39 7.31 12.55
N ILE A 142 -0.94 6.06 12.63
CA ILE A 142 0.34 5.63 12.03
C ILE A 142 0.35 5.91 10.52
N SER A 143 -0.77 5.71 9.83
CA SER A 143 -0.88 6.01 8.39
C SER A 143 -0.74 7.49 8.06
N GLU A 144 -1.30 8.38 8.89
CA GLU A 144 -1.11 9.84 8.74
C GLU A 144 0.35 10.22 8.99
N ILE A 145 0.98 9.70 10.05
CA ILE A 145 2.40 9.94 10.34
C ILE A 145 3.29 9.40 9.20
N ALA A 146 2.98 8.22 8.67
CA ALA A 146 3.71 7.62 7.56
C ALA A 146 3.59 8.47 6.30
N TYR A 147 2.41 8.97 5.97
CA TYR A 147 2.24 9.90 4.85
C TYR A 147 2.98 11.23 5.07
N GLY A 148 3.00 11.74 6.31
CA GLY A 148 3.85 12.89 6.66
C GLY A 148 5.34 12.62 6.49
N LEU A 149 5.81 11.39 6.80
CA LEU A 149 7.20 10.98 6.54
C LEU A 149 7.49 10.74 5.05
N TRP A 150 6.49 10.33 4.27
CA TRP A 150 6.60 10.27 2.82
C TRP A 150 6.92 11.65 2.25
N HIS A 151 6.16 12.66 2.67
CA HIS A 151 6.31 14.04 2.21
C HIS A 151 7.58 14.72 2.75
N GLU A 152 7.84 14.61 4.05
CA GLU A 152 8.97 15.30 4.71
C GLU A 152 10.28 14.50 4.67
N GLY A 153 10.25 13.28 4.14
CA GLY A 153 11.35 12.32 4.05
C GLY A 153 11.67 11.59 5.36
N VAL A 154 12.43 10.49 5.28
CA VAL A 154 12.75 9.58 6.40
C VAL A 154 14.11 9.86 7.09
N SER A 155 14.70 11.04 6.93
CA SER A 155 16.02 11.37 7.48
C SER A 155 16.07 11.35 9.03
N LYS A 156 17.21 10.92 9.60
CA LYS A 156 17.46 10.84 11.06
C LYS A 156 17.70 12.19 11.77
N THR A 157 17.14 13.29 11.27
CA THR A 157 17.39 14.61 11.86
C THR A 157 16.46 14.85 13.05
N ASN A 158 16.96 15.53 14.09
CA ASN A 158 16.20 15.76 15.32
C ASN A 158 14.95 16.64 15.13
N ASP A 159 14.86 17.39 14.03
CA ASP A 159 13.72 18.24 13.66
C ASP A 159 12.62 17.51 12.87
N LYS A 160 12.76 16.19 12.65
CA LYS A 160 11.84 15.42 11.80
C LYS A 160 10.40 15.44 12.28
N VAL A 161 10.21 15.20 13.58
CA VAL A 161 8.87 15.17 14.17
C VAL A 161 8.16 16.52 14.04
N ASP A 162 8.90 17.62 14.19
CA ASP A 162 8.33 18.97 14.06
C ASP A 162 7.94 19.28 12.61
N LYS A 163 8.72 18.79 11.63
CA LYS A 163 8.39 18.89 10.20
C LYS A 163 7.15 18.08 9.85
N VAL A 164 7.10 16.82 10.25
CA VAL A 164 5.92 15.95 10.06
C VAL A 164 4.69 16.58 10.71
N LYS A 165 4.80 17.04 11.96
CA LYS A 165 3.71 17.73 12.63
C LYS A 165 3.24 18.96 11.86
N LYS A 166 4.17 19.81 11.42
CA LYS A 166 3.85 21.02 10.66
C LYS A 166 3.13 20.69 9.34
N PHE A 167 3.54 19.63 8.65
CA PHE A 167 2.84 19.15 7.46
C PHE A 167 1.43 18.65 7.80
N LEU A 168 1.29 17.86 8.88
CA LEU A 168 0.02 17.30 9.31
C LEU A 168 -1.00 18.36 9.76
N ASP A 169 -0.54 19.37 10.50
CA ASP A 169 -1.33 20.55 10.91
C ASP A 169 -1.58 21.52 9.75
N GLY A 170 -0.74 21.49 8.72
CA GLY A 170 -0.73 22.40 7.58
C GLY A 170 -1.33 21.78 6.34
N ASP A 171 -0.48 21.37 5.40
CA ASP A 171 -0.90 20.89 4.08
C ASP A 171 -1.81 19.68 4.13
N PHE A 172 -1.51 18.67 4.95
CA PHE A 172 -2.36 17.49 5.08
C PHE A 172 -3.76 17.83 5.61
N SER A 173 -3.90 18.89 6.42
CA SER A 173 -5.18 19.30 6.99
C SER A 173 -6.17 19.85 5.93
N LYS A 174 -5.69 20.15 4.72
CA LYS A 174 -6.54 20.53 3.59
C LYS A 174 -7.50 19.38 3.29
N THR A 175 -8.80 19.68 3.34
CA THR A 175 -9.90 18.71 3.21
C THR A 175 -9.68 17.72 2.07
N TRP A 176 -9.35 18.21 0.88
CA TRP A 176 -9.17 17.37 -0.31
C TRP A 176 -7.97 16.41 -0.24
N ILE A 177 -6.91 16.72 0.51
CA ILE A 177 -5.79 15.80 0.76
C ILE A 177 -6.23 14.76 1.78
N LYS A 178 -6.74 15.22 2.92
CA LYS A 178 -7.10 14.37 4.05
C LYS A 178 -8.18 13.37 3.70
N GLU A 179 -9.26 13.82 3.06
CA GLU A 179 -10.39 12.97 2.68
C GLU A 179 -9.97 11.98 1.59
N SER A 180 -9.33 12.45 0.50
CA SER A 180 -8.81 11.56 -0.55
C SER A 180 -7.88 10.48 0.01
N PHE A 181 -6.97 10.84 0.92
CA PHE A 181 -6.11 9.89 1.58
C PHE A 181 -6.91 8.89 2.43
N LYS A 182 -7.77 9.37 3.34
CA LYS A 182 -8.50 8.53 4.29
C LYS A 182 -9.50 7.61 3.62
N ASP A 183 -10.25 8.14 2.65
CA ASP A 183 -11.24 7.36 1.92
C ASP A 183 -10.56 6.26 1.13
N THR A 184 -9.48 6.57 0.40
CA THR A 184 -8.70 5.56 -0.31
C THR A 184 -8.11 4.52 0.62
N TYR A 185 -7.50 4.96 1.73
CA TYR A 185 -6.92 4.07 2.73
C TYR A 185 -7.98 3.12 3.30
N ASN A 186 -9.14 3.65 3.70
CA ASN A 186 -10.23 2.87 4.28
C ASN A 186 -10.91 1.97 3.26
N THR A 187 -11.02 2.35 1.99
CA THR A 187 -11.54 1.47 0.94
C THR A 187 -10.64 0.24 0.77
N VAL A 188 -9.31 0.43 0.72
CA VAL A 188 -8.37 -0.68 0.56
C VAL A 188 -8.24 -1.53 1.82
N TRP A 189 -8.24 -0.89 3.00
CA TRP A 189 -8.11 -1.58 4.28
C TRP A 189 -9.41 -2.28 4.72
N GLY A 190 -10.54 -1.59 4.59
CA GLY A 190 -11.85 -2.07 5.04
C GLY A 190 -12.37 -3.25 4.23
N ASP A 191 -12.08 -3.29 2.93
CA ASP A 191 -12.40 -4.41 2.04
C ASP A 191 -11.67 -5.72 2.44
N GLN A 192 -10.58 -5.62 3.21
CA GLN A 192 -9.92 -6.78 3.78
C GLN A 192 -10.67 -7.41 4.95
N LEU A 193 -11.44 -6.62 5.70
CA LEU A 193 -12.29 -7.12 6.78
C LEU A 193 -13.44 -7.95 6.20
N THR A 194 -13.98 -7.55 5.05
CA THR A 194 -15.05 -8.29 4.38
C THR A 194 -14.55 -9.59 3.72
N GLU A 195 -13.36 -9.61 3.11
CA GLU A 195 -12.80 -10.85 2.54
C GLU A 195 -12.36 -11.88 3.61
N GLN A 196 -12.01 -11.46 4.82
CA GLN A 196 -11.72 -12.38 5.94
C GLN A 196 -12.99 -12.97 6.57
N ASP A 197 -14.08 -12.20 6.64
CA ASP A 197 -15.37 -12.69 7.16
C ASP A 197 -16.01 -13.70 6.19
N ASP A 198 -15.92 -13.48 4.88
CA ASP A 198 -16.43 -14.42 3.87
C ASP A 198 -15.61 -15.73 3.81
N ALA A 199 -14.32 -15.69 4.15
CA ALA A 199 -13.48 -16.89 4.25
C ALA A 199 -13.76 -17.73 5.50
N ALA A 200 -14.44 -17.16 6.52
CA ALA A 200 -14.80 -17.84 7.75
C ALA A 200 -16.16 -18.58 7.67
N ASP A 201 -17.01 -18.27 6.69
CA ASP A 201 -18.30 -18.94 6.43
C ASP A 201 -18.20 -20.08 5.38
N GLY A 202 -16.99 -20.33 4.87
CA GLY A 202 -16.71 -21.39 3.90
C GLY A 202 -16.52 -22.77 4.54
N THR A 203 -17.61 -23.54 4.64
CA THR A 203 -17.67 -25.01 4.77
C THR A 203 -17.27 -25.66 6.10
N LEU A 204 -18.27 -25.85 6.98
CA LEU A 204 -18.48 -27.16 7.62
C LEU A 204 -19.57 -27.87 6.80
N GLU A 205 -19.18 -28.51 5.68
CA GLU A 205 -19.99 -29.61 5.17
C GLU A 205 -19.90 -30.72 6.23
N GLN A 206 -20.98 -30.86 6.99
CA GLN A 206 -21.24 -32.04 7.79
C GLN A 206 -21.44 -33.21 6.83
N ASP A 207 -20.38 -33.97 6.58
CA ASP A 207 -20.48 -35.33 6.09
C ASP A 207 -21.13 -36.19 7.20
N ASP A 208 -22.46 -36.23 7.20
CA ASP A 208 -23.25 -37.24 7.91
C ASP A 208 -23.11 -38.59 7.17
N GLU A 209 -21.94 -39.23 7.26
CA GLU A 209 -21.77 -40.64 6.88
C GLU A 209 -21.74 -41.56 8.12
N ASP A 210 -22.95 -41.98 8.49
CA ASP A 210 -23.36 -43.36 8.78
C ASP A 210 -22.30 -44.34 9.36
N TYR A 211 -21.99 -44.20 10.65
CA TYR A 211 -21.41 -45.30 11.45
C TYR A 211 -22.47 -45.89 12.38
N GLY A 212 -23.20 -46.89 11.89
CA GLY A 212 -24.31 -47.44 12.67
C GLY A 212 -24.87 -48.80 12.27
N ARG A 213 -24.09 -49.76 11.76
CA ARG A 213 -24.55 -51.17 11.70
C ARG A 213 -23.45 -52.19 11.95
N GLY A 214 -23.72 -53.09 12.92
CA GLY A 214 -23.26 -54.48 12.82
C GLY A 214 -22.59 -55.07 14.05
N TRP A 215 -23.29 -55.20 15.18
CA TRP A 215 -22.97 -56.24 16.15
C TRP A 215 -23.31 -57.60 15.55
N ARG A 216 -22.30 -58.41 15.23
CA ARG A 216 -22.45 -59.85 15.04
C ARG A 216 -21.26 -60.54 15.71
N VAL A 217 -21.53 -61.09 16.89
CA VAL A 217 -20.63 -62.00 17.60
C VAL A 217 -20.96 -63.40 17.07
N GLU A 218 -20.01 -64.04 16.40
CA GLU A 218 -20.10 -65.44 16.03
C GLU A 218 -19.76 -66.31 17.28
N PRO A 219 -20.45 -67.44 17.48
CA PRO A 219 -20.13 -68.36 18.57
C PRO A 219 -19.06 -69.35 18.11
N ASP A 220 -17.89 -69.33 18.75
CA ASP A 220 -16.91 -70.41 18.64
C ASP A 220 -17.44 -71.64 19.38
N GLY A 221 -17.60 -72.72 18.62
CA GLY A 221 -17.88 -74.05 19.11
C GLY A 221 -16.60 -74.79 19.50
N ASP A 222 -16.78 -75.73 20.41
CA ASP A 222 -15.79 -76.64 20.97
C ASP A 222 -15.14 -77.57 19.92
N GLU A 223 -13.83 -77.80 20.06
CA GLU A 223 -13.16 -79.12 19.98
C GLU A 223 -12.00 -79.18 20.98
#